data_AF-A0A239LDZ9-F1
#
_entry.id   AF-A0A239LDZ9-F1
#
_cell.length_a   1.000
_cell.length_b   1.000
_cell.length_c   1.000
_cell.angle_alpha   90.00
_cell.angle_beta   90.00
_cell.angle_gamma   90.00
#
_symmetry.space_group_name_H-M   'P 1'
#
loop_
_entity.id
_entity.type
_entity.pdbx_description
1 polymer ?
#
loop_
_entity_poly.entity_id
_entity_poly.type
_entity_poly.pdbx_seq_one_letter_code
_entity_poly.pdbx_strand_id
1 'polypeptide(L)'
;MERKEWKIVIWVIVIVAIILLATYFLAKAPTDAVSSKVSSLKKKISDDLIRLKLAREKQAQLEKKAQTMFRMIACLVIVVFLGVNGFLIYFGIPWISALEGTMLVVTLLTSISSFIVFNRLSVNALLDLVQKQVMLWIYKRNGFSAEVIKMIELRIASKQTKFSQTGNG
;
A
#
# COMPACT_ATOMS: atom_id res chain seq x y z
N MET A 1 -30.13 70.21 31.55
CA MET A 1 -29.68 69.14 30.64
C MET A 1 -30.54 69.22 29.40
N GLU A 2 -29.95 69.62 28.29
CA GLU A 2 -30.67 70.08 27.11
C GLU A 2 -30.95 68.94 26.12
N ARG A 3 -32.00 69.10 25.29
CA ARG A 3 -32.38 68.17 24.21
C ARG A 3 -31.28 67.88 23.17
N LYS A 4 -30.14 68.58 23.23
CA LYS A 4 -28.95 68.37 22.40
C LYS A 4 -28.08 67.20 22.90
N GLU A 5 -27.94 67.03 24.21
CA GLU A 5 -27.07 66.00 24.82
C GLU A 5 -27.55 64.59 24.46
N TRP A 6 -28.87 64.36 24.55
CA TRP A 6 -29.51 63.10 24.14
C TRP A 6 -29.27 62.73 22.68
N LYS A 7 -29.19 63.70 21.76
CA LYS A 7 -28.89 63.41 20.35
C LYS A 7 -27.46 62.89 20.19
N ILE A 8 -26.50 63.45 20.92
CA ILE A 8 -25.10 63.01 20.88
C ILE A 8 -24.97 61.58 21.41
N VAL A 9 -25.62 61.27 22.54
CA VAL A 9 -25.63 59.91 23.13
C VAL A 9 -26.20 58.88 22.14
N ILE A 10 -27.32 59.18 21.48
CA ILE A 10 -27.93 58.28 20.47
C ILE A 10 -26.97 58.05 19.29
N TRP A 11 -26.33 59.10 18.77
CA TRP A 11 -25.35 58.96 17.68
C TRP A 11 -24.13 58.13 18.07
N VAL A 12 -23.62 58.28 19.30
CA VAL A 12 -22.51 57.45 19.81
C VAL A 12 -22.92 55.98 19.89
N ILE A 13 -24.12 55.67 20.39
CA ILE A 13 -24.63 54.28 20.45
C ILE A 13 -24.75 53.67 19.05
N VAL A 14 -25.25 54.42 18.07
CA VAL A 14 -25.36 53.96 16.67
C VAL A 14 -23.99 53.67 16.07
N ILE A 15 -22.99 54.54 16.29
CA ILE A 15 -21.62 54.35 15.79
C ILE A 15 -20.98 53.10 16.44
N VAL A 16 -21.13 52.92 17.76
CA VAL A 16 -20.63 51.73 18.47
C VAL A 16 -21.30 50.44 17.95
N ALA A 17 -22.61 50.46 17.70
CA ALA A 17 -23.32 49.33 17.13
C ALA A 17 -22.82 48.98 15.71
N ILE A 18 -22.53 49.97 14.86
CA ILE A 18 -21.97 49.76 13.52
C ILE A 18 -20.54 49.18 13.60
N ILE A 19 -19.71 49.64 14.52
CA ILE A 19 -18.35 49.11 14.74
C ILE A 19 -18.40 47.64 15.21
N LEU A 20 -19.32 47.31 16.13
CA LEU A 20 -19.55 45.93 16.58
C LEU A 20 -20.04 45.02 15.44
N LEU A 21 -20.96 45.50 14.59
CA LEU A 21 -21.40 44.77 13.40
C LEU A 21 -20.25 44.57 12.40
N ALA A 22 -19.48 45.61 12.10
CA ALA A 22 -18.36 45.55 11.17
C ALA A 22 -17.28 44.56 11.64
N THR A 23 -16.89 44.62 12.92
CA THR A 23 -15.93 43.68 13.52
C THR A 23 -16.44 42.23 13.54
N TYR A 24 -17.74 42.02 13.81
CA TYR A 24 -18.35 40.69 13.75
C TYR A 24 -18.36 40.11 12.32
N PHE A 25 -18.66 40.92 11.30
CA PHE A 25 -18.60 40.49 9.89
C PHE A 25 -17.17 40.28 9.39
N LEU A 26 -16.21 41.14 9.75
CA LEU A 26 -14.79 40.93 9.44
C LEU A 26 -14.23 39.64 10.07
N ALA A 27 -14.69 39.25 11.26
CA ALA A 27 -14.27 38.01 11.92
C ALA A 27 -14.86 36.74 11.29
N LYS A 28 -16.05 36.81 10.68
CA LYS A 28 -16.72 35.66 10.03
C LYS A 28 -16.21 35.35 8.64
N ALA A 29 -15.93 36.36 7.81
CA ALA A 29 -15.45 36.16 6.44
C ALA A 29 -14.21 35.21 6.31
N PRO A 30 -13.15 35.32 7.14
CA PRO A 30 -12.02 34.39 7.07
C PRO A 30 -12.35 32.99 7.63
N THR A 31 -13.19 32.89 8.65
CA THR A 31 -13.48 31.60 9.31
C THR A 31 -14.32 30.66 8.44
N ASP A 32 -15.28 31.18 7.66
CA ASP A 32 -16.03 30.38 6.67
C ASP A 32 -15.13 29.89 5.51
N ALA A 33 -14.18 30.73 5.07
CA ALA A 33 -13.20 30.37 4.04
C ALA A 33 -12.17 29.32 4.53
N VAL A 34 -11.80 29.35 5.82
CA VAL A 34 -10.94 28.33 6.44
C VAL A 34 -11.73 27.03 6.67
N SER A 35 -12.96 27.10 7.16
CA SER A 35 -13.86 25.94 7.39
C SER A 35 -14.13 25.14 6.10
N SER A 36 -14.41 25.82 4.99
CA SER A 36 -14.58 25.18 3.67
C SER A 36 -13.29 24.54 3.16
N LYS A 37 -12.12 25.17 3.36
CA LYS A 37 -10.81 24.55 3.04
C LYS A 37 -10.53 23.32 3.90
N VAL A 38 -10.75 23.40 5.21
CA VAL A 38 -10.57 22.32 6.20
C VAL A 38 -11.45 21.10 5.87
N SER A 39 -12.74 21.31 5.59
CA SER A 39 -13.64 20.22 5.17
C SER A 39 -13.23 19.60 3.82
N SER A 40 -12.79 20.41 2.86
CA SER A 40 -12.27 19.89 1.57
C SER A 40 -10.99 19.07 1.73
N LEU A 41 -10.08 19.46 2.64
CA LEU A 41 -8.88 18.68 2.97
C LEU A 41 -9.24 17.38 3.66
N LYS A 42 -10.14 17.42 4.64
CA LYS A 42 -10.64 16.22 5.35
C LYS A 42 -11.25 15.21 4.38
N LYS A 43 -12.07 15.66 3.42
CA LYS A 43 -12.61 14.81 2.34
C LYS A 43 -11.49 14.21 1.47
N LYS A 44 -10.53 15.04 1.01
CA LYS A 44 -9.37 14.59 0.22
C LYS A 44 -8.41 13.64 0.96
N ILE A 45 -8.39 13.63 2.28
CA ILE A 45 -7.65 12.66 3.11
C ILE A 45 -8.47 11.37 3.25
N SER A 46 -9.78 11.46 3.47
CA SER A 46 -10.70 10.31 3.50
C SER A 46 -10.66 9.52 2.19
N ASP A 47 -10.72 10.21 1.04
CA ASP A 47 -10.68 9.57 -0.28
C ASP A 47 -9.34 8.83 -0.54
N ASP A 48 -8.21 9.40 -0.10
CA ASP A 48 -6.90 8.75 -0.20
C ASP A 48 -6.77 7.57 0.79
N LEU A 49 -7.35 7.63 1.99
CA LEU A 49 -7.41 6.51 2.94
C LEU A 49 -8.24 5.34 2.38
N ILE A 50 -9.36 5.61 1.72
CA ILE A 50 -10.16 4.59 1.03
C ILE A 50 -9.34 3.93 -0.09
N ARG A 51 -8.62 4.73 -0.88
CA ARG A 51 -7.70 4.22 -1.92
C ARG A 51 -6.56 3.39 -1.34
N LEU A 52 -5.99 3.80 -0.20
CA LEU A 52 -4.95 3.04 0.51
C LEU A 52 -5.48 1.68 0.98
N LYS A 53 -6.67 1.66 1.60
CA LYS A 53 -7.32 0.43 2.04
C LYS A 53 -7.56 -0.54 0.88
N LEU A 54 -8.14 -0.04 -0.22
CA LEU A 54 -8.41 -0.85 -1.42
C LEU A 54 -7.11 -1.36 -2.07
N ALA A 55 -6.03 -0.56 -2.07
CA ALA A 55 -4.72 -0.99 -2.56
C ALA A 55 -4.09 -2.08 -1.67
N ARG A 56 -4.19 -1.98 -0.34
CA ARG A 56 -3.73 -3.01 0.60
C ARG A 56 -4.58 -4.30 0.52
N GLU A 57 -5.89 -4.18 0.33
CA GLU A 57 -6.77 -5.34 0.09
C GLU A 57 -6.38 -6.07 -1.21
N LYS A 58 -6.11 -5.33 -2.30
CA LYS A 58 -5.58 -5.92 -3.53
C LYS A 58 -4.19 -6.55 -3.34
N GLN A 59 -3.29 -5.93 -2.58
CA GLN A 59 -2.00 -6.53 -2.23
C GLN A 59 -2.20 -7.87 -1.54
N ALA A 60 -2.98 -7.92 -0.44
CA ALA A 60 -3.23 -9.15 0.32
C ALA A 60 -3.90 -10.26 -0.52
N GLN A 61 -4.78 -9.90 -1.47
CA GLN A 61 -5.35 -10.86 -2.43
C GLN A 61 -4.29 -11.42 -3.38
N LEU A 62 -3.40 -10.58 -3.91
CA LEU A 62 -2.32 -10.98 -4.81
C LEU A 62 -1.24 -11.79 -4.09
N GLU A 63 -0.91 -11.47 -2.85
CA GLU A 63 0.00 -12.25 -2.00
C GLU A 63 -0.54 -13.65 -1.72
N LYS A 64 -1.82 -13.77 -1.35
CA LYS A 64 -2.49 -15.08 -1.22
C LYS A 64 -2.44 -15.87 -2.52
N LYS A 65 -2.74 -15.23 -3.66
CA LYS A 65 -2.65 -15.84 -4.99
C LYS A 65 -1.23 -16.29 -5.33
N ALA A 66 -0.21 -15.55 -4.90
CA ALA A 66 1.21 -15.93 -5.04
C ALA A 66 1.59 -17.12 -4.17
N GLN A 67 1.16 -17.16 -2.91
CA GLN A 67 1.38 -18.33 -2.04
C GLN A 67 0.69 -19.59 -2.60
N THR A 68 -0.56 -19.48 -3.07
CA THR A 68 -1.26 -20.60 -3.71
C THR A 68 -0.54 -21.06 -4.98
N MET A 69 -0.09 -20.13 -5.83
CA MET A 69 0.65 -20.47 -7.05
C MET A 69 2.01 -21.13 -6.75
N PHE A 70 2.76 -20.62 -5.77
CA PHE A 70 4.01 -21.23 -5.31
C PHE A 70 3.80 -22.65 -4.79
N ARG A 71 2.74 -22.89 -3.98
CA ARG A 71 2.36 -24.23 -3.53
C ARG A 71 1.99 -25.15 -4.70
N MET A 72 1.23 -24.66 -5.68
CA MET A 72 0.90 -25.46 -6.88
C MET A 72 2.14 -25.81 -7.70
N ILE A 73 3.10 -24.90 -7.84
CA ILE A 73 4.39 -25.17 -8.51
C ILE A 73 5.17 -26.25 -7.73
N ALA A 74 5.27 -26.14 -6.41
CA ALA A 74 5.94 -27.14 -5.58
C ALA A 74 5.29 -28.53 -5.70
N CYS A 75 3.95 -28.62 -5.66
CA CYS A 75 3.23 -29.87 -5.89
C CYS A 75 3.46 -30.42 -7.30
N LEU A 76 3.49 -29.56 -8.33
CA LEU A 76 3.74 -29.96 -9.71
C LEU A 76 5.16 -30.53 -9.89
N VAL A 77 6.17 -29.97 -9.22
CA VAL A 77 7.53 -30.54 -9.21
C VAL A 77 7.54 -31.96 -8.62
N ILE A 78 6.80 -32.22 -7.54
CA ILE A 78 6.68 -33.57 -6.96
C ILE A 78 5.98 -34.52 -7.94
N VAL A 79 4.88 -34.10 -8.59
CA VAL A 79 4.18 -34.91 -9.59
C VAL A 79 5.08 -35.23 -10.79
N VAL A 80 5.86 -34.26 -11.27
CA VAL A 80 6.84 -34.49 -12.35
C VAL A 80 7.94 -35.45 -11.91
N PHE A 81 8.48 -35.31 -10.70
CA PHE A 81 9.49 -36.22 -10.16
C PHE A 81 8.97 -37.67 -10.06
N LEU A 82 7.76 -37.87 -9.55
CA LEU A 82 7.10 -39.19 -9.50
C LEU A 82 6.80 -39.73 -10.91
N GLY A 83 6.37 -38.87 -11.84
CA GLY A 83 6.10 -39.23 -13.23
C GLY A 83 7.35 -39.70 -13.97
N VAL A 84 8.49 -39.01 -13.81
CA VAL A 84 9.78 -39.42 -14.38
C VAL A 84 10.23 -40.76 -13.79
N ASN A 85 10.13 -40.95 -12.47
CA ASN A 85 10.47 -42.22 -11.84
C ASN A 85 9.58 -43.37 -12.32
N GLY A 86 8.25 -43.15 -12.39
CA GLY A 86 7.30 -44.15 -12.92
C GLY A 86 7.56 -44.49 -14.39
N PHE A 87 7.95 -43.50 -15.20
CA PHE A 87 8.36 -43.71 -16.59
C PHE A 87 9.63 -44.56 -16.68
N LEU A 88 10.68 -44.25 -15.92
CA LEU A 88 11.91 -45.06 -15.89
C LEU A 88 11.64 -46.51 -15.47
N ILE A 89 10.78 -46.72 -14.46
CA ILE A 89 10.35 -48.05 -14.01
C ILE A 89 9.57 -48.79 -15.10
N TYR A 90 8.71 -48.10 -15.87
CA TYR A 90 8.00 -48.69 -17.01
C TYR A 90 8.94 -49.21 -18.11
N PHE A 91 10.10 -48.57 -18.31
CA PHE A 91 11.17 -49.06 -19.20
C PHE A 91 12.04 -50.17 -18.59
N GLY A 92 11.65 -50.75 -17.45
CA GLY A 92 12.33 -51.88 -16.82
C GLY A 92 13.51 -51.50 -15.92
N ILE A 93 13.72 -50.22 -15.63
CA ILE A 93 14.76 -49.79 -14.68
C ILE A 93 14.31 -50.12 -13.25
N PRO A 94 15.12 -50.82 -12.43
CA PRO A 94 14.78 -51.08 -11.04
C PRO A 94 14.50 -49.79 -10.26
N TRP A 95 13.50 -49.83 -9.38
CA TRP A 95 13.02 -48.64 -8.66
C TRP A 95 14.13 -47.88 -7.90
N ILE A 96 15.10 -48.61 -7.34
CA ILE A 96 16.27 -48.06 -6.65
C ILE A 96 17.11 -47.23 -7.62
N SER A 97 17.46 -47.80 -8.77
CA SER A 97 18.31 -47.14 -9.78
C SER A 97 17.62 -45.95 -10.45
N ALA A 98 16.29 -46.00 -10.63
CA ALA A 98 15.51 -44.86 -11.11
C ALA A 98 15.51 -43.71 -10.09
N LEU A 99 15.31 -44.02 -8.81
CA LEU A 99 15.29 -43.03 -7.73
C LEU A 99 16.68 -42.45 -7.48
N GLU A 100 17.73 -43.28 -7.50
CA GLU A 100 19.12 -42.85 -7.40
C GLU A 100 19.49 -41.91 -8.56
N GLY A 101 19.23 -42.31 -9.81
CA GLY A 101 19.52 -41.49 -10.99
C GLY A 101 18.79 -40.14 -10.96
N THR A 102 17.50 -40.12 -10.61
CA THR A 102 16.74 -38.86 -10.52
C THR A 102 17.19 -37.99 -9.35
N MET A 103 17.50 -38.57 -8.18
CA MET A 103 18.08 -37.83 -7.04
C MET A 103 19.46 -37.24 -7.36
N LEU A 104 20.31 -37.97 -8.08
CA LEU A 104 21.65 -37.51 -8.47
C LEU A 104 21.54 -36.31 -9.43
N VAL A 105 20.63 -36.36 -10.41
CA VAL A 105 20.32 -35.24 -11.31
C VAL A 105 19.77 -34.03 -10.55
N VAL A 106 18.79 -34.23 -9.65
CA VAL A 106 18.24 -33.14 -8.81
C VAL A 106 19.31 -32.52 -7.90
N THR A 107 20.20 -33.34 -7.34
CA THR A 107 21.30 -32.89 -6.48
C THR A 107 22.36 -32.11 -7.28
N LEU A 108 22.71 -32.58 -8.48
CA LEU A 108 23.59 -31.85 -9.42
C LEU A 108 22.97 -30.52 -9.85
N LEU A 109 21.71 -30.50 -10.27
CA LEU A 109 21.02 -29.26 -10.65
C LEU A 109 20.92 -28.28 -9.48
N THR A 110 20.64 -28.77 -8.27
CA THR A 110 20.62 -27.94 -7.05
C THR A 110 22.02 -27.41 -6.72
N SER A 111 23.08 -28.22 -6.88
CA SER A 111 24.47 -27.82 -6.61
C SER A 111 25.01 -26.85 -7.66
N ILE A 112 24.64 -27.01 -8.94
CA ILE A 112 24.99 -26.09 -10.03
C ILE A 112 24.22 -24.78 -9.87
N SER A 113 22.91 -24.84 -9.59
CA SER A 113 22.09 -23.65 -9.32
C SER A 113 22.58 -22.92 -8.07
N SER A 114 22.97 -23.68 -7.04
CA SER A 114 23.68 -23.17 -5.88
C SER A 114 24.95 -22.46 -6.34
N PHE A 115 25.93 -23.14 -6.96
CA PHE A 115 27.21 -22.55 -7.38
C PHE A 115 27.06 -21.28 -8.26
N ILE A 116 26.14 -21.27 -9.23
CA ILE A 116 25.88 -20.10 -10.10
C ILE A 116 25.30 -18.91 -9.31
N VAL A 117 24.52 -19.18 -8.26
CA VAL A 117 23.87 -18.16 -7.39
C VAL A 117 24.68 -17.88 -6.11
N PHE A 118 25.63 -18.76 -5.77
CA PHE A 118 26.37 -18.74 -4.51
C PHE A 118 27.82 -18.33 -4.73
N ASN A 119 28.08 -17.14 -4.21
CA ASN A 119 29.04 -17.10 -3.12
C ASN A 119 28.38 -16.79 -1.76
N ARG A 120 27.02 -16.84 -1.64
CA ARG A 120 26.29 -16.22 -0.49
C ARG A 120 24.95 -16.79 0.03
N LEU A 121 24.13 -17.57 -0.70
CA LEU A 121 22.66 -17.44 -0.50
C LEU A 121 21.93 -18.39 0.49
N SER A 122 22.25 -19.68 0.61
CA SER A 122 21.48 -20.74 1.33
C SER A 122 20.17 -21.22 0.67
N VAL A 123 19.70 -22.44 1.03
CA VAL A 123 18.47 -23.06 0.47
C VAL A 123 17.22 -22.26 0.81
N ASN A 124 17.09 -21.79 2.06
CA ASN A 124 15.92 -21.01 2.49
C ASN A 124 15.83 -19.69 1.73
N ALA A 125 16.95 -18.98 1.51
CA ALA A 125 16.92 -17.74 0.76
C ALA A 125 16.66 -17.96 -0.74
N LEU A 126 17.04 -19.12 -1.30
CA LEU A 126 16.68 -19.49 -2.67
C LEU A 126 15.15 -19.68 -2.80
N LEU A 127 14.50 -20.34 -1.84
CA LEU A 127 13.04 -20.48 -1.81
C LEU A 127 12.35 -19.11 -1.67
N ASP A 128 12.85 -18.24 -0.79
CA ASP A 128 12.39 -16.84 -0.68
C ASP A 128 12.55 -16.06 -1.99
N LEU A 129 13.64 -16.27 -2.72
CA LEU A 129 13.91 -15.60 -3.99
C LEU A 129 12.92 -16.07 -5.06
N VAL A 130 12.67 -17.38 -5.17
CA VAL A 130 11.63 -17.93 -6.06
C VAL A 130 10.23 -17.43 -5.67
N GLN A 131 9.90 -17.38 -4.37
CA GLN A 131 8.62 -16.84 -3.90
C GLN A 131 8.45 -15.35 -4.25
N LYS A 132 9.52 -14.54 -4.11
CA LYS A 132 9.56 -13.14 -4.55
C LYS A 132 9.41 -13.02 -6.08
N GLN A 133 10.06 -13.89 -6.85
CA GLN A 133 9.93 -13.96 -8.32
C GLN A 133 8.47 -14.22 -8.75
N VAL A 134 7.80 -15.19 -8.12
CA VAL A 134 6.39 -15.52 -8.35
C VAL A 134 5.47 -14.37 -7.96
N MET A 135 5.73 -13.71 -6.82
CA MET A 135 4.98 -12.52 -6.40
C MET A 135 5.11 -11.37 -7.40
N LEU A 136 6.34 -11.03 -7.82
CA LEU A 136 6.62 -9.99 -8.82
C LEU A 136 5.95 -10.29 -10.17
N TRP A 137 5.98 -11.57 -10.61
CA TRP A 137 5.30 -11.99 -11.84
C TRP A 137 3.78 -11.83 -11.74
N ILE A 138 3.17 -12.19 -10.60
CA ILE A 138 1.74 -11.98 -10.35
C ILE A 138 1.40 -10.50 -10.28
N TYR A 139 2.20 -9.67 -9.62
CA TYR A 139 1.99 -8.23 -9.55
C TYR A 139 2.01 -7.61 -10.95
N LYS A 140 3.03 -7.91 -11.76
CA LYS A 140 3.14 -7.48 -13.16
C LYS A 140 1.95 -7.97 -14.00
N ARG A 141 1.54 -9.24 -13.86
CA ARG A 141 0.41 -9.83 -14.61
C ARG A 141 -0.94 -9.22 -14.25
N ASN A 142 -1.12 -8.70 -13.04
CA ASN A 142 -2.37 -8.07 -12.59
C ASN A 142 -2.30 -6.53 -12.60
N GLY A 143 -1.27 -5.93 -13.22
CA GLY A 143 -1.11 -4.48 -13.33
C GLY A 143 -0.88 -3.76 -11.99
N PHE A 144 -0.41 -4.47 -10.96
CA PHE A 144 -0.22 -3.94 -9.62
C PHE A 144 1.25 -3.56 -9.39
N SER A 145 1.51 -2.36 -8.86
CA SER A 145 2.82 -1.97 -8.36
C SER A 145 2.74 -1.68 -6.85
N ALA A 146 3.66 -2.26 -6.08
CA ALA A 146 3.78 -2.04 -4.64
C ALA A 146 4.11 -0.55 -4.31
N GLU A 147 4.71 0.18 -5.25
CA GLU A 147 5.00 1.61 -5.08
C GLU A 147 3.74 2.47 -4.96
N VAL A 148 2.60 2.01 -5.50
CA VAL A 148 1.32 2.73 -5.42
C VAL A 148 0.91 2.97 -3.96
N ILE A 149 1.15 1.99 -3.07
CA ILE A 149 0.85 2.10 -1.64
C ILE A 149 1.76 3.16 -1.00
N LYS A 150 3.08 3.08 -1.24
CA LYS A 150 4.06 4.05 -0.73
C LYS A 150 3.76 5.49 -1.20
N MET A 151 3.35 5.64 -2.46
CA MET A 151 2.95 6.94 -3.04
C MET A 151 1.65 7.50 -2.44
N ILE A 152 0.68 6.64 -2.09
CA ILE A 152 -0.53 7.06 -1.38
C ILE A 152 -0.22 7.46 0.07
N GLU A 153 0.62 6.69 0.78
CA GLU A 153 1.04 7.01 2.15
C GLU A 153 1.77 8.35 2.24
N LEU A 154 2.72 8.62 1.33
CA LEU A 154 3.40 9.92 1.22
C LEU A 154 2.42 11.07 0.91
N ARG A 155 1.38 10.81 0.10
CA ARG A 155 0.33 11.80 -0.22
C ARG A 155 -0.58 12.09 0.97
N ILE A 156 -0.87 11.10 1.81
CA ILE A 156 -1.64 11.30 3.04
C ILE A 156 -0.81 12.09 4.05
N ALA A 157 0.45 11.72 4.27
CA ALA A 157 1.35 12.42 5.20
C ALA A 157 1.53 13.90 4.83
N SER A 158 1.77 14.21 3.55
CA SER A 158 1.92 15.58 3.05
C SER A 158 0.60 16.40 3.05
N LYS A 159 -0.56 15.76 3.14
CA LYS A 159 -1.85 16.43 3.39
C LYS A 159 -2.12 16.65 4.87
N GLN A 160 -1.72 15.72 5.73
CA GLN A 160 -1.84 15.84 7.19
C GLN A 160 -0.95 16.96 7.75
N THR A 161 0.30 17.10 7.28
CA THR A 161 1.17 18.21 7.72
C THR A 161 0.58 19.58 7.35
N LYS A 162 0.01 19.72 6.15
CA LYS A 162 -0.71 20.94 5.73
C LYS A 162 -1.96 21.19 6.57
N PHE A 163 -2.69 20.14 6.97
CA PHE A 163 -3.84 20.28 7.86
C PHE A 163 -3.43 20.85 9.22
N SER A 164 -2.41 20.28 9.86
CA SER A 164 -1.89 20.76 11.15
C SER A 164 -1.36 22.19 11.10
N GLN A 165 -0.75 22.60 9.98
CA GLN A 165 -0.31 23.99 9.77
C GLN A 165 -1.48 24.98 9.57
N THR A 166 -2.62 24.52 9.05
CA THR A 166 -3.79 25.39 8.79
C THR A 166 -4.75 25.45 10.00
N GLY A 167 -4.59 24.57 10.99
CA GLY A 167 -5.42 24.54 12.21
C GLY A 167 -4.82 25.27 13.42
N ASN A 168 -3.56 25.71 13.33
CA ASN A 168 -2.81 26.39 14.40
C ASN A 168 -2.52 27.88 14.09
N GLY A 169 -3.18 28.46 13.08
CA GLY A 169 -3.01 29.85 12.63
C GLY A 169 -4.33 30.58 12.45
#